data_AF-X0KUM5-F1
#
_entry.id   AF-X0KUM5-F1
#
_cell.length_a   1.000
_cell.length_b   1.000
_cell.length_c   1.000
_cell.angle_alpha   90.00
_cell.angle_beta   90.00
_cell.angle_gamma   90.00
#
_symmetry.space_group_name_H-M   'P 1'
#
loop_
_entity.id
_entity.type
_entity.pdbx_description
1 polymer ?
#
loop_
_entity_poly.entity_id
_entity_poly.type
_entity_poly.pdbx_seq_one_letter_code
_entity_poly.pdbx_strand_id
1 'polypeptide(L)'
;MIGHIGDSKDADLCKQVLAIASVVYRPITLDELKVLIESLEDLDQDDLEEIIRSCGSFLTLREDVIYFVHQSAKDFLLNKASDQILPSGAAHQHHAIFSRSLETLSETLKRDVYELGVPGLPIDHISPLNPDPLASIRYSCVFWVDHLDDSEFCAKMGDKDLQDAEIVHDFLRKKYLYWLESLSLLRSMSEGVIAVQKLEALVKTKNARQLIELLQDARRFILSHKRAIEIAPLQVYASALVFSSTRSLVREIFKKEEPNWITLKPSVESDWNACLQTLQGHNDWVSSVAFSADSQRLASGSYDGTVKIWDAATGACVQTLQGHKDLVISVA
;
A
#
# COMPACT_ATOMS: atom_id res chain seq x y z
N MET A 1 22.49 17.56 25.93
CA MET A 1 21.02 17.39 25.90
C MET A 1 20.55 16.02 25.41
N ILE A 2 21.44 15.20 24.82
CA ILE A 2 21.26 13.73 24.69
C ILE A 2 21.66 12.98 25.98
N GLY A 3 22.55 13.57 26.81
CA GLY A 3 23.04 12.97 28.06
C GLY A 3 22.12 13.06 29.28
N HIS A 4 20.83 13.36 29.11
CA HIS A 4 19.83 13.30 30.19
C HIS A 4 18.74 12.26 29.95
N ILE A 5 18.94 11.37 28.99
CA ILE A 5 18.17 10.13 28.90
C ILE A 5 18.88 9.15 29.84
N GLY A 6 18.40 9.05 31.09
CA GLY A 6 19.00 8.21 32.12
C GLY A 6 18.98 6.73 31.75
N ASP A 7 19.94 5.96 32.28
CA ASP A 7 19.98 4.50 32.20
C ASP A 7 18.66 3.88 32.69
N SER A 8 17.72 3.62 31.78
CA SER A 8 16.41 3.04 32.05
C SER A 8 15.85 2.45 30.75
N LYS A 9 15.04 1.40 30.84
CA LYS A 9 14.33 0.75 29.73
C LYS A 9 13.61 1.76 28.83
N ASP A 10 13.11 2.86 29.40
CA ASP A 10 12.36 3.92 28.69
C ASP A 10 13.26 4.74 27.74
N ALA A 11 14.56 4.82 28.04
CA ALA A 11 15.56 5.46 27.19
C ALA A 11 15.65 4.81 25.81
N ASP A 12 15.69 3.48 25.82
CA ASP A 12 15.84 2.69 24.61
C ASP A 12 14.52 2.62 23.83
N LEU A 13 13.38 2.62 24.52
CA LEU A 13 12.07 2.79 23.88
C LEU A 13 11.95 4.16 23.20
N CYS A 14 12.38 5.24 23.87
CA CYS A 14 12.41 6.57 23.27
C CYS A 14 13.26 6.61 21.99
N LYS A 15 14.45 5.99 22.01
CA LYS A 15 15.31 5.89 20.82
C LYS A 15 14.63 5.13 19.69
N GLN A 16 13.98 4.00 19.98
CA GLN A 16 13.25 3.21 18.98
C GLN A 16 12.08 4.01 18.37
N VAL A 17 11.31 4.72 19.19
CA VAL A 17 10.24 5.61 18.73
C VAL A 17 10.78 6.71 17.81
N LEU A 18 11.87 7.38 18.21
CA LEU A 18 12.52 8.41 17.39
C LEU A 18 13.09 7.84 16.09
N ALA A 19 13.66 6.64 16.13
CA ALA A 19 14.20 5.95 14.96
C ALA A 19 13.12 5.69 13.92
N ILE A 20 12.00 5.09 14.32
CA ILE A 20 10.87 4.82 13.43
C ILE A 20 10.23 6.10 12.94
N ALA A 21 9.93 7.05 13.83
CA ALA A 21 9.38 8.34 13.43
C ALA A 21 10.25 9.02 12.36
N SER A 22 11.58 8.87 12.45
CA SER A 22 12.53 9.47 11.51
C SER A 22 12.56 8.81 10.13
N VAL A 23 12.11 7.57 9.96
CA VAL A 23 12.17 6.86 8.66
C VAL A 23 10.79 6.60 8.04
N VAL A 24 9.70 6.76 8.79
CA VAL A 24 8.35 6.63 8.23
C VAL A 24 8.04 7.76 7.22
N TYR A 25 7.24 7.43 6.22
CA TYR A 25 6.89 8.33 5.10
C TYR A 25 5.77 9.32 5.43
N ARG A 26 5.03 9.08 6.51
CA ARG A 26 3.99 9.98 7.04
C ARG A 26 3.93 9.91 8.57
N PRO A 27 3.28 10.88 9.25
CA PRO A 27 2.86 10.72 10.63
C PRO A 27 2.07 9.42 10.83
N ILE A 28 2.34 8.70 11.92
CA ILE A 28 1.74 7.39 12.25
C ILE A 28 0.94 7.47 13.54
N THR A 29 -0.07 6.61 13.68
CA THR A 29 -0.87 6.50 14.91
C THR A 29 -0.14 5.73 16.01
N LEU A 30 -0.65 5.80 17.25
CA LEU A 30 -0.20 4.93 18.35
C LEU A 30 -0.35 3.45 17.99
N ASP A 31 -1.48 3.05 17.39
CA ASP A 31 -1.76 1.67 16.98
C ASP A 31 -0.73 1.17 15.93
N GLU A 32 -0.40 2.03 14.97
CA GLU A 32 0.61 1.72 13.96
C GLU A 32 2.02 1.63 14.57
N LEU A 33 2.34 2.52 15.51
CA LEU A 33 3.62 2.49 16.21
C LEU A 33 3.81 1.20 17.03
N LYS A 34 2.77 0.74 17.74
CA LYS A 34 2.81 -0.51 18.52
C LYS A 34 3.14 -1.71 17.64
N VAL A 35 2.53 -1.80 16.46
CA VAL A 35 2.80 -2.86 15.49
C VAL A 35 4.25 -2.81 14.97
N LEU A 36 4.76 -1.60 14.70
CA LEU A 36 6.11 -1.43 14.14
C LEU A 36 7.22 -1.67 15.16
N ILE A 37 6.93 -1.62 16.47
CA ILE A 37 7.88 -1.83 17.56
C ILE A 37 7.39 -2.96 18.45
N GLU A 38 7.97 -4.15 18.30
CA GLU A 38 7.67 -5.34 19.11
C GLU A 38 7.67 -5.05 20.62
N SER A 39 8.64 -4.26 21.09
CA SER A 39 8.76 -3.94 22.51
C SER A 39 7.68 -3.00 23.07
N LEU A 40 6.80 -2.46 22.22
CA LEU A 40 5.66 -1.62 22.61
C LEU A 40 4.30 -2.35 22.52
N GLU A 41 4.23 -3.58 22.01
CA GLU A 41 2.96 -4.29 21.78
C GLU A 41 2.16 -4.52 23.07
N ASP A 42 2.86 -4.86 24.15
CA ASP A 42 2.26 -5.17 25.45
C ASP A 42 2.00 -3.94 26.34
N LEU A 43 2.41 -2.74 25.90
CA LEU A 43 2.21 -1.53 26.69
C LEU A 43 0.76 -1.06 26.59
N ASP A 44 0.23 -0.58 27.72
CA ASP A 44 -1.05 0.11 27.70
C ASP A 44 -0.93 1.48 27.00
N GLN A 45 -2.06 2.14 26.78
CA GLN A 45 -2.07 3.42 26.08
C GLN A 45 -1.40 4.52 26.90
N ASP A 46 -1.58 4.53 28.23
CA ASP A 46 -1.07 5.58 29.10
C ASP A 46 0.47 5.56 29.17
N ASP A 47 1.06 4.35 29.29
CA ASP A 47 2.51 4.13 29.26
C ASP A 47 3.12 4.57 27.93
N LEU A 48 2.48 4.22 26.81
CA LEU A 48 2.96 4.61 25.48
C LEU A 48 2.94 6.13 25.30
N GLU A 49 1.87 6.79 25.74
CA GLU A 49 1.81 8.24 25.69
C GLU A 49 2.88 8.90 26.57
N GLU A 50 3.21 8.33 27.72
CA GLU A 50 4.30 8.83 28.57
C GLU A 50 5.67 8.73 27.89
N ILE A 51 5.95 7.61 27.20
CA ILE A 51 7.17 7.45 26.40
C ILE A 51 7.22 8.51 25.29
N ILE A 52 6.12 8.74 24.57
CA ILE A 52 6.07 9.74 23.50
C ILE A 52 6.22 11.16 24.04
N ARG A 53 5.61 11.48 25.19
CA ARG A 53 5.78 12.77 25.87
C ARG A 53 7.22 12.98 26.32
N SER A 54 7.94 11.91 26.68
CA SER A 54 9.38 11.96 26.99
C SER A 54 10.24 12.33 25.77
N CYS A 55 9.77 11.99 24.56
CA CYS A 55 10.30 12.46 23.28
C CYS A 55 9.86 13.88 22.88
N GLY A 56 9.17 14.61 23.76
CA GLY A 56 8.43 15.85 23.47
C GLY A 56 9.22 17.01 22.88
N SER A 57 10.56 16.96 22.94
CA SER A 57 11.43 17.93 22.25
C SER A 57 11.48 17.73 20.73
N PHE A 58 11.17 16.54 20.25
CA PHE A 58 11.16 16.17 18.84
C PHE A 58 9.75 15.84 18.34
N LEU A 59 8.94 15.19 19.17
CA LEU A 59 7.63 14.66 18.80
C LEU A 59 6.49 15.35 19.55
N THR A 60 5.31 15.38 18.93
CA THR A 60 4.06 15.79 19.56
C THR A 60 2.97 14.78 19.21
N LEU A 61 2.10 14.48 20.17
CA LEU A 61 0.94 13.63 19.98
C LEU A 61 -0.31 14.51 19.82
N ARG A 62 -1.12 14.25 18.79
CA ARG A 62 -2.42 14.91 18.56
C ARG A 62 -3.40 13.90 17.99
N GLU A 63 -4.53 13.70 18.66
CA GLU A 63 -5.56 12.73 18.24
C GLU A 63 -4.97 11.35 17.92
N ASP A 64 -4.11 10.85 18.82
CA ASP A 64 -3.38 9.58 18.69
C ASP A 64 -2.39 9.49 17.51
N VAL A 65 -2.12 10.61 16.81
CA VAL A 65 -1.13 10.69 15.73
C VAL A 65 0.15 11.38 16.20
N ILE A 66 1.27 10.76 15.86
CA ILE A 66 2.61 11.20 16.22
C ILE A 66 3.18 12.07 15.09
N TYR A 67 3.50 13.31 15.42
CA TYR A 67 4.11 14.28 14.51
C TYR A 67 5.48 14.71 15.01
N PHE A 68 6.36 15.08 14.09
CA PHE A 68 7.48 15.95 14.46
C PHE A 68 6.98 17.35 14.79
N VAL A 69 7.54 17.93 15.85
CA VAL A 69 7.28 19.33 16.22
C VAL A 69 7.66 20.26 15.06
N HIS A 70 8.76 19.95 14.36
CA HIS A 70 9.18 20.66 13.16
C HIS A 70 10.03 19.76 12.25
N GLN A 71 10.00 19.96 10.93
CA GLN A 71 10.78 19.16 9.97
C GLN A 71 12.29 19.17 10.26
N SER A 72 12.83 20.29 10.76
CA SER A 72 14.24 20.39 11.15
C SER A 72 14.64 19.43 12.29
N ALA A 73 13.67 18.96 13.09
CA ALA A 73 13.91 17.96 14.12
C ALA A 73 14.23 16.60 13.48
N LYS A 74 13.43 16.20 12.48
CA LYS A 74 13.70 15.00 11.65
C LYS A 74 15.06 15.12 10.95
N ASP A 75 15.35 16.27 10.34
CA ASP A 75 16.62 16.49 9.65
C ASP A 75 17.81 16.46 10.62
N PHE A 76 17.67 17.00 11.83
CA PHE A 76 18.70 16.92 12.87
C PHE A 76 18.97 15.47 13.28
N LEU A 77 17.91 14.69 13.52
CA LEU A 77 18.03 13.29 13.92
C LEU A 77 18.73 12.46 12.85
N LEU A 78 18.32 12.61 11.58
CA LEU A 78 18.90 11.86 10.47
C LEU A 78 20.33 12.27 10.11
N ASN A 79 20.70 13.55 10.27
CA ASN A 79 22.01 14.04 9.82
C ASN A 79 23.06 14.19 10.93
N LYS A 80 22.64 14.41 12.18
CA LYS A 80 23.55 14.72 13.30
C LYS A 80 23.49 13.73 14.45
N ALA A 81 22.39 13.00 14.60
CA ALA A 81 22.19 12.03 15.67
C ALA A 81 21.91 10.62 15.14
N SER A 82 22.18 10.35 13.86
CA SER A 82 21.93 9.07 13.20
C SER A 82 22.55 7.92 14.00
N ASP A 83 23.78 8.08 14.45
CA ASP A 83 24.54 7.02 15.13
C ASP A 83 23.94 6.66 16.50
N GLN A 84 23.09 7.54 17.07
CA GLN A 84 22.48 7.35 18.39
C GLN A 84 21.10 6.70 18.31
N ILE A 85 20.32 7.04 17.28
CA ILE A 85 18.95 6.51 17.08
C ILE A 85 18.91 5.36 16.06
N LEU A 86 19.86 5.31 15.14
CA LEU A 86 19.96 4.35 14.04
C LEU A 86 21.38 3.77 14.02
N PRO A 87 21.79 3.00 15.04
CA PRO A 87 23.17 2.49 15.16
C PRO A 87 23.58 1.59 13.99
N SER A 88 22.61 0.89 13.38
CA SER A 88 22.81 0.04 12.19
C SER A 88 22.54 0.77 10.87
N GLY A 89 22.27 2.08 10.92
CA GLY A 89 21.92 2.91 9.76
C GLY A 89 20.44 2.88 9.37
N ALA A 90 20.05 3.85 8.53
CA ALA A 90 18.66 3.99 8.09
C ALA A 90 18.18 2.79 7.26
N ALA A 91 19.00 2.29 6.32
CA ALA A 91 18.66 1.12 5.49
C ALA A 91 18.29 -0.12 6.34
N HIS A 92 19.00 -0.34 7.44
CA HIS A 92 18.66 -1.41 8.38
C HIS A 92 17.30 -1.19 9.06
N GLN A 93 17.00 0.05 9.45
CA GLN A 93 15.71 0.39 10.03
C GLN A 93 14.55 0.23 9.03
N HIS A 94 14.75 0.61 7.76
CA HIS A 94 13.78 0.34 6.70
C HIS A 94 13.57 -1.17 6.53
N HIS A 95 14.62 -2.00 6.55
CA HIS A 95 14.47 -3.47 6.48
C HIS A 95 13.69 -4.05 7.68
N ALA A 96 13.94 -3.55 8.88
CA ALA A 96 13.22 -3.97 10.09
C ALA A 96 11.72 -3.65 9.98
N ILE A 97 11.38 -2.43 9.54
CA ILE A 97 9.99 -2.03 9.30
C ILE A 97 9.34 -2.89 8.20
N PHE A 98 10.05 -3.17 7.10
CA PHE A 98 9.57 -4.07 6.04
C PHE A 98 9.21 -5.45 6.60
N SER A 99 10.12 -6.04 7.37
CA SER A 99 9.96 -7.40 7.92
C SER A 99 8.76 -7.46 8.86
N ARG A 100 8.68 -6.48 9.79
CA ARG A 100 7.57 -6.36 10.74
C ARG A 100 6.24 -6.09 10.05
N SER A 101 6.24 -5.23 9.02
CA SER A 101 5.04 -4.93 8.24
C SER A 101 4.46 -6.19 7.60
N LEU A 102 5.29 -7.02 6.96
CA LEU A 102 4.80 -8.25 6.31
C LEU A 102 4.34 -9.31 7.31
N GLU A 103 4.98 -9.41 8.48
CA GLU A 103 4.55 -10.29 9.57
C GLU A 103 3.13 -9.91 10.03
N THR A 104 2.92 -8.67 10.46
CA THR A 104 1.62 -8.23 10.99
C THR A 104 0.52 -8.23 9.93
N LEU A 105 0.84 -7.87 8.68
CA LEU A 105 -0.10 -8.00 7.57
C LEU A 105 -0.49 -9.48 7.35
N SER A 106 0.47 -10.41 7.46
CA SER A 106 0.20 -11.83 7.32
C SER A 106 -0.67 -12.40 8.44
N GLU A 107 -0.59 -11.84 9.65
CA GLU A 107 -1.42 -12.25 10.78
C GLU A 107 -2.82 -11.65 10.70
N THR A 108 -2.91 -10.37 10.33
CA THR A 108 -4.16 -9.59 10.41
C THR A 108 -5.04 -9.74 9.18
N LEU A 109 -4.44 -9.76 7.98
CA LEU A 109 -5.22 -9.76 6.74
C LEU A 109 -5.98 -11.08 6.57
N LYS A 110 -7.30 -10.96 6.47
CA LYS A 110 -8.23 -12.04 6.19
C LYS A 110 -9.26 -11.57 5.18
N ARG A 111 -9.93 -12.52 4.55
CA ARG A 111 -11.08 -12.23 3.69
C ARG A 111 -12.19 -11.55 4.47
N ASP A 112 -12.80 -10.55 3.86
CA ASP A 112 -13.95 -9.80 4.39
C ASP A 112 -13.64 -9.23 5.78
N VAL A 113 -12.56 -8.44 5.85
CA VAL A 113 -12.00 -7.93 7.11
C VAL A 113 -12.98 -7.03 7.86
N TYR A 114 -13.91 -6.39 7.15
CA TYR A 114 -14.99 -5.57 7.71
C TYR A 114 -16.34 -6.31 7.82
N GLU A 115 -16.38 -7.61 7.51
CA GLU A 115 -17.59 -8.46 7.59
C GLU A 115 -18.78 -7.88 6.80
N LEU A 116 -18.52 -7.34 5.60
CA LEU A 116 -19.51 -6.70 4.74
C LEU A 116 -20.53 -7.70 4.19
N GLY A 117 -20.13 -8.97 4.02
CA GLY A 117 -20.98 -10.09 3.62
C GLY A 117 -21.50 -10.08 2.17
N VAL A 118 -21.57 -8.91 1.52
CA VAL A 118 -22.10 -8.76 0.16
C VAL A 118 -21.08 -8.13 -0.80
N PRO A 119 -20.71 -8.81 -1.91
CA PRO A 119 -19.68 -8.31 -2.82
C PRO A 119 -19.95 -6.97 -3.50
N GLY A 120 -21.22 -6.58 -3.61
CA GLY A 120 -21.64 -5.38 -4.31
C GLY A 120 -21.74 -4.12 -3.44
N LEU A 121 -21.40 -4.18 -2.15
CA LEU A 121 -21.49 -3.01 -1.27
C LEU A 121 -20.48 -1.94 -1.67
N PRO A 122 -20.92 -0.74 -2.10
CA PRO A 122 -20.00 0.33 -2.44
C PRO A 122 -19.26 0.84 -1.20
N ILE A 123 -17.98 1.18 -1.35
CA ILE A 123 -17.16 1.68 -0.25
C ILE A 123 -17.72 2.96 0.40
N ASP A 124 -18.41 3.79 -0.36
CA ASP A 124 -19.04 5.03 0.14
C ASP A 124 -20.22 4.76 1.09
N HIS A 125 -20.74 3.52 1.13
CA HIS A 125 -21.81 3.11 2.04
C HIS A 125 -21.31 2.36 3.28
N ILE A 126 -20.00 2.14 3.39
CA ILE A 126 -19.40 1.45 4.54
C ILE A 126 -19.23 2.47 5.68
N SER A 127 -19.80 2.15 6.84
CA SER A 127 -19.62 2.97 8.04
C SER A 127 -18.27 2.65 8.70
N PRO A 128 -17.59 3.64 9.30
CA PRO A 128 -16.38 3.39 10.09
C PRO A 128 -16.68 2.40 11.22
N LEU A 129 -15.87 1.35 11.32
CA LEU A 129 -15.94 0.39 12.44
C LEU A 129 -15.15 0.94 13.63
N ASN A 130 -15.62 0.64 14.84
CA ASN A 130 -14.89 0.92 16.07
C ASN A 130 -14.87 -0.33 16.96
N PRO A 131 -13.71 -0.97 17.15
CA PRO A 131 -12.40 -0.62 16.60
C PRO A 131 -12.33 -0.84 15.07
N ASP A 132 -11.53 -0.04 14.36
CA ASP A 132 -11.22 -0.27 12.94
C ASP A 132 -10.24 -1.45 12.82
N PRO A 133 -10.62 -2.59 12.19
CA PRO A 133 -9.76 -3.76 12.04
C PRO A 133 -8.43 -3.49 11.32
N LEU A 134 -8.35 -2.40 10.54
CA LEU A 134 -7.17 -2.02 9.79
C LEU A 134 -6.36 -0.91 10.48
N ALA A 135 -6.81 -0.37 11.62
CA ALA A 135 -6.19 0.79 12.27
C ALA A 135 -4.68 0.60 12.49
N SER A 136 -4.28 -0.56 13.01
CA SER A 136 -2.91 -0.86 13.38
C SER A 136 -2.00 -1.22 12.19
N ILE A 137 -2.58 -1.68 11.07
CA ILE A 137 -1.83 -2.11 9.89
C ILE A 137 -1.95 -1.17 8.69
N ARG A 138 -2.68 -0.05 8.82
CA ARG A 138 -2.95 0.89 7.74
C ARG A 138 -1.67 1.46 7.12
N TYR A 139 -0.67 1.80 7.95
CA TYR A 139 0.66 2.18 7.47
C TYR A 139 1.33 1.07 6.67
N SER A 140 1.41 -0.12 7.27
CA SER A 140 2.03 -1.30 6.67
C SER A 140 1.39 -1.70 5.35
N CYS A 141 0.05 -1.59 5.22
CA CYS A 141 -0.69 -1.88 3.98
C CYS A 141 -0.16 -1.07 2.78
N VAL A 142 0.31 0.16 3.01
CA VAL A 142 0.70 1.09 1.94
C VAL A 142 2.21 1.07 1.71
N PHE A 143 3.02 1.08 2.77
CA PHE A 143 4.44 1.46 2.67
C PHE A 143 5.45 0.31 2.82
N TRP A 144 5.02 -0.93 3.01
CA TRP A 144 5.95 -2.05 3.21
C TRP A 144 6.93 -2.24 2.04
N VAL A 145 6.50 -1.98 0.80
CA VAL A 145 7.36 -2.04 -0.38
C VAL A 145 8.35 -0.88 -0.43
N ASP A 146 7.92 0.33 -0.06
CA ASP A 146 8.82 1.48 -0.01
C ASP A 146 9.95 1.24 0.99
N HIS A 147 9.65 0.62 2.14
CA HIS A 147 10.68 0.21 3.09
C HIS A 147 11.63 -0.87 2.54
N LEU A 148 11.16 -1.80 1.71
CA LEU A 148 12.03 -2.77 1.04
C LEU A 148 12.97 -2.12 0.01
N ASP A 149 12.48 -1.11 -0.70
CA ASP A 149 13.25 -0.34 -1.69
C ASP A 149 14.38 0.46 -1.01
N ASP A 150 14.05 1.18 0.06
CA ASP A 150 15.00 2.00 0.83
C ASP A 150 15.95 1.18 1.72
N SER A 151 15.71 -0.14 1.89
CA SER A 151 16.59 -1.01 2.68
C SER A 151 17.85 -1.48 1.96
N GLU A 152 18.21 -0.87 0.83
CA GLU A 152 19.34 -1.26 -0.02
C GLU A 152 19.24 -2.69 -0.59
N PHE A 153 18.03 -3.17 -0.90
CA PHE A 153 17.75 -4.44 -1.61
C PHE A 153 18.44 -4.55 -3.00
N CYS A 154 19.22 -3.53 -3.39
CA CYS A 154 19.98 -3.41 -4.63
C CYS A 154 21.51 -3.50 -4.49
N ALA A 155 22.10 -3.58 -3.29
CA ALA A 155 23.54 -3.31 -3.13
C ALA A 155 24.49 -4.49 -3.44
N LYS A 156 24.05 -5.76 -3.33
CA LYS A 156 24.78 -7.00 -3.74
C LYS A 156 23.95 -8.24 -3.42
N MET A 157 23.92 -9.22 -4.32
CA MET A 157 23.26 -10.52 -4.12
C MET A 157 23.86 -11.23 -2.88
N GLY A 158 23.11 -11.24 -1.78
CA GLY A 158 23.40 -12.03 -0.59
C GLY A 158 22.28 -13.02 -0.27
N ASP A 159 22.52 -13.99 0.61
CA ASP A 159 21.50 -14.96 1.06
C ASP A 159 20.23 -14.28 1.60
N LYS A 160 20.41 -13.10 2.21
CA LYS A 160 19.32 -12.24 2.71
C LYS A 160 18.35 -11.80 1.62
N ASP A 161 18.83 -11.47 0.41
CA ASP A 161 17.98 -11.06 -0.72
C ASP A 161 17.07 -12.18 -1.21
N LEU A 162 17.55 -13.42 -1.15
CA LEU A 162 16.77 -14.60 -1.51
C LEU A 162 15.69 -14.88 -0.48
N GLN A 163 16.03 -14.73 0.81
CA GLN A 163 15.07 -14.85 1.91
C GLN A 163 13.98 -13.79 1.81
N ASP A 164 14.33 -12.53 1.59
CA ASP A 164 13.35 -11.45 1.42
C ASP A 164 12.44 -11.70 0.21
N ALA A 165 12.99 -12.20 -0.91
CA ALA A 165 12.19 -12.61 -2.06
C ALA A 165 11.23 -13.78 -1.74
N GLU A 166 11.66 -14.73 -0.91
CA GLU A 166 10.80 -15.83 -0.45
C GLU A 166 9.67 -15.33 0.45
N ILE A 167 9.96 -14.42 1.39
CA ILE A 167 8.96 -13.80 2.27
C ILE A 167 7.91 -13.05 1.44
N VAL A 168 8.35 -12.24 0.47
CA VAL A 168 7.43 -11.51 -0.44
C VAL A 168 6.61 -12.48 -1.26
N HIS A 169 7.23 -13.54 -1.80
CA HIS A 169 6.53 -14.56 -2.57
C HIS A 169 5.46 -15.29 -1.74
N ASP A 170 5.77 -15.66 -0.49
CA ASP A 170 4.82 -16.29 0.42
C ASP A 170 3.65 -15.36 0.77
N PHE A 171 3.93 -14.09 1.06
CA PHE A 171 2.92 -13.07 1.30
C PHE A 171 1.95 -12.94 0.12
N LEU A 172 2.47 -12.77 -1.11
CA LEU A 172 1.64 -12.65 -2.30
C LEU A 172 0.78 -13.90 -2.53
N ARG A 173 1.33 -15.09 -2.32
CA ARG A 173 0.58 -16.34 -2.49
C ARG A 173 -0.55 -16.52 -1.48
N LYS A 174 -0.40 -15.99 -0.26
CA LYS A 174 -1.36 -16.21 0.83
C LYS A 174 -2.32 -15.05 1.04
N LYS A 175 -1.90 -13.82 0.77
CA LYS A 175 -2.56 -12.59 1.24
C LYS A 175 -2.86 -11.58 0.16
N TYR A 176 -2.43 -11.78 -1.09
CA TYR A 176 -2.59 -10.77 -2.15
C TYR A 176 -4.03 -10.26 -2.33
N LEU A 177 -5.04 -11.13 -2.40
CA LEU A 177 -6.43 -10.66 -2.53
C LEU A 177 -6.91 -9.90 -1.28
N TYR A 178 -6.46 -10.30 -0.09
CA TYR A 178 -6.86 -9.69 1.18
C TYR A 178 -6.21 -8.32 1.35
N TRP A 179 -4.99 -8.20 0.83
CA TRP A 179 -4.29 -6.95 0.71
C TRP A 179 -4.98 -6.00 -0.26
N LEU A 180 -5.44 -6.47 -1.44
CA LEU A 180 -6.23 -5.64 -2.37
C LEU A 180 -7.57 -5.20 -1.79
N GLU A 181 -8.27 -6.09 -1.06
CA GLU A 181 -9.50 -5.73 -0.33
C GLU A 181 -9.22 -4.59 0.66
N SER A 182 -8.15 -4.73 1.45
CA SER A 182 -7.77 -3.74 2.47
C SER A 182 -7.31 -2.42 1.84
N LEU A 183 -6.54 -2.46 0.75
CA LEU A 183 -6.19 -1.26 0.00
C LEU A 183 -7.42 -0.56 -0.57
N SER A 184 -8.45 -1.30 -1.00
CA SER A 184 -9.71 -0.69 -1.39
C SER A 184 -10.38 0.01 -0.22
N LEU A 185 -10.54 -0.68 0.92
CA LEU A 185 -11.13 -0.12 2.15
C LEU A 185 -10.40 1.14 2.63
N LEU A 186 -9.08 1.19 2.45
CA LEU A 186 -8.23 2.34 2.78
C LEU A 186 -8.22 3.43 1.69
N ARG A 187 -8.89 3.22 0.55
CA ARG A 187 -8.88 4.07 -0.65
C ARG A 187 -7.47 4.28 -1.22
N SER A 188 -6.62 3.26 -1.09
CA SER A 188 -5.20 3.25 -1.46
C SER A 188 -4.88 2.28 -2.59
N MET A 189 -5.84 2.01 -3.49
CA MET A 189 -5.63 1.07 -4.61
C MET A 189 -4.54 1.53 -5.58
N SER A 190 -4.32 2.84 -5.72
CA SER A 190 -3.28 3.38 -6.60
C SER A 190 -1.88 3.12 -6.04
N GLU A 191 -1.72 3.25 -4.73
CA GLU A 191 -0.52 2.90 -3.98
C GLU A 191 -0.21 1.42 -4.10
N GLY A 192 -1.22 0.55 -4.06
CA GLY A 192 -1.08 -0.88 -4.36
C GLY A 192 -0.51 -1.16 -5.76
N VAL A 193 -0.95 -0.42 -6.77
CA VAL A 193 -0.42 -0.55 -8.14
C VAL A 193 1.06 -0.13 -8.18
N ILE A 194 1.40 1.00 -7.56
CA ILE A 194 2.78 1.49 -7.47
C ILE A 194 3.67 0.48 -6.74
N ALA A 195 3.20 -0.06 -5.63
CA ALA A 195 3.89 -1.07 -4.83
C ALA A 195 4.19 -2.33 -5.65
N VAL A 196 3.22 -2.89 -6.39
CA VAL A 196 3.46 -4.06 -7.25
C VAL A 196 4.45 -3.74 -8.38
N GLN A 197 4.33 -2.55 -9.00
CA GLN A 197 5.26 -2.11 -10.05
C GLN A 197 6.70 -1.94 -9.52
N LYS A 198 6.85 -1.38 -8.31
CA LYS A 198 8.13 -1.21 -7.64
C LYS A 198 8.75 -2.56 -7.29
N LEU A 199 7.99 -3.50 -6.72
CA LEU A 199 8.44 -4.89 -6.50
C LEU A 199 8.90 -5.58 -7.78
N GLU A 200 8.12 -5.45 -8.86
CA GLU A 200 8.49 -6.04 -10.15
C GLU A 200 9.84 -5.47 -10.64
N ALA A 201 10.09 -4.18 -10.47
CA ALA A 201 11.37 -3.55 -10.81
C ALA A 201 12.52 -4.05 -9.92
N LEU A 202 12.28 -4.18 -8.61
CA LEU A 202 13.26 -4.65 -7.63
C LEU A 202 13.69 -6.11 -7.84
N VAL A 203 12.76 -6.99 -8.23
CA VAL A 203 13.02 -8.42 -8.38
C VAL A 203 13.53 -8.78 -9.77
N LYS A 204 13.34 -7.94 -10.79
CA LYS A 204 13.81 -8.19 -12.17
C LYS A 204 15.30 -8.50 -12.30
N THR A 205 16.13 -7.94 -11.42
CA THR A 205 17.58 -8.16 -11.40
C THR A 205 17.98 -9.41 -10.62
N LYS A 206 17.01 -10.10 -9.99
CA LYS A 206 17.22 -11.26 -9.11
C LYS A 206 16.88 -12.57 -9.83
N ASN A 207 17.52 -13.66 -9.42
CA ASN A 207 17.26 -15.00 -9.94
C ASN A 207 16.00 -15.65 -9.30
N ALA A 208 14.90 -14.90 -9.22
CA ALA A 208 13.67 -15.28 -8.50
C ALA A 208 12.50 -15.48 -9.48
N ARG A 209 12.65 -16.44 -10.41
CA ARG A 209 11.72 -16.64 -11.55
C ARG A 209 10.24 -16.76 -11.15
N GLN A 210 9.93 -17.58 -10.13
CA GLN A 210 8.55 -17.81 -9.69
C GLN A 210 7.89 -16.52 -9.18
N LEU A 211 8.63 -15.71 -8.42
CA LEU A 211 8.16 -14.43 -7.93
C LEU A 211 7.96 -13.42 -9.07
N ILE A 212 8.86 -13.40 -10.05
CA ILE A 212 8.72 -12.52 -11.23
C ILE A 212 7.45 -12.87 -12.01
N GLU A 213 7.22 -14.15 -12.30
CA GLU A 213 6.01 -14.61 -13.00
C GLU A 213 4.73 -14.25 -12.22
N LEU A 214 4.74 -14.45 -10.89
CA LEU A 214 3.62 -14.07 -10.03
C LEU A 214 3.38 -12.55 -9.99
N LEU A 215 4.43 -11.74 -9.89
CA LEU A 215 4.32 -10.27 -9.87
C LEU A 215 3.81 -9.71 -11.20
N GLN A 216 4.22 -10.30 -12.32
CA GLN A 216 3.72 -9.93 -13.65
C GLN A 216 2.22 -10.20 -13.77
N ASP A 217 1.77 -11.38 -13.31
CA ASP A 217 0.35 -11.72 -13.27
C ASP A 217 -0.44 -10.83 -12.29
N ALA A 218 0.10 -10.60 -11.09
CA ALA A 218 -0.47 -9.72 -10.08
C ALA A 218 -0.64 -8.29 -10.62
N ARG A 219 0.37 -7.74 -11.30
CA ARG A 219 0.29 -6.42 -11.94
C ARG A 219 -0.84 -6.35 -12.96
N ARG A 220 -0.98 -7.38 -13.81
CA ARG A 220 -2.11 -7.46 -14.76
C ARG A 220 -3.44 -7.56 -14.04
N PHE A 221 -3.51 -8.34 -12.97
CA PHE A 221 -4.71 -8.55 -12.17
C PHE A 221 -5.23 -7.24 -11.55
N ILE A 222 -4.36 -6.51 -10.82
CA ILE A 222 -4.76 -5.26 -10.15
C ILE A 222 -5.14 -4.18 -11.16
N LEU A 223 -4.37 -4.00 -12.25
CA LEU A 223 -4.66 -2.98 -13.27
C LEU A 223 -5.98 -3.26 -14.02
N SER A 224 -6.26 -4.52 -14.34
CA SER A 224 -7.47 -4.90 -15.07
C SER A 224 -8.74 -4.72 -14.25
N HIS A 225 -8.66 -4.92 -12.94
CA HIS A 225 -9.83 -4.96 -12.05
C HIS A 225 -9.90 -3.82 -11.04
N LYS A 226 -8.92 -2.89 -11.07
CA LYS A 226 -8.78 -1.78 -10.13
C LYS A 226 -10.11 -1.09 -9.83
N ARG A 227 -10.83 -0.68 -10.87
CA ARG A 227 -12.06 0.11 -10.72
C ARG A 227 -13.17 -0.64 -9.98
N ALA A 228 -13.36 -1.92 -10.28
CA ALA A 228 -14.38 -2.73 -9.63
C ALA A 228 -14.06 -2.90 -8.14
N ILE A 229 -12.79 -3.14 -7.82
CA ILE A 229 -12.30 -3.29 -6.45
C ILE A 229 -12.41 -1.96 -5.68
N GLU A 230 -12.04 -0.83 -6.29
CA GLU A 230 -12.18 0.52 -5.70
C GLU A 230 -13.63 0.88 -5.36
N ILE A 231 -14.58 0.49 -6.22
CA ILE A 231 -15.99 0.79 -5.97
C ILE A 231 -16.52 -0.09 -4.83
N ALA A 232 -16.23 -1.39 -4.86
CA ALA A 232 -16.72 -2.36 -3.89
C ALA A 232 -15.60 -3.36 -3.54
N PRO A 233 -14.99 -3.29 -2.34
CA PRO A 233 -13.79 -4.05 -1.98
C PRO A 233 -13.90 -5.56 -2.25
N LEU A 234 -15.03 -6.17 -1.89
CA LEU A 234 -15.29 -7.59 -2.05
C LEU A 234 -15.48 -8.05 -3.52
N GLN A 235 -15.54 -7.13 -4.49
CA GLN A 235 -15.48 -7.47 -5.91
C GLN A 235 -14.15 -8.10 -6.31
N VAL A 236 -13.10 -8.00 -5.48
CA VAL A 236 -11.86 -8.73 -5.68
C VAL A 236 -12.11 -10.25 -5.81
N TYR A 237 -13.12 -10.80 -5.12
CA TYR A 237 -13.45 -12.23 -5.18
C TYR A 237 -14.53 -12.57 -6.22
N ALA A 238 -15.59 -11.78 -6.27
CA ALA A 238 -16.77 -12.12 -7.08
C ALA A 238 -16.63 -11.72 -8.54
N SER A 239 -15.87 -10.65 -8.82
CA SER A 239 -15.59 -10.16 -10.17
C SER A 239 -14.14 -10.39 -10.55
N ALA A 240 -13.18 -9.76 -9.87
CA ALA A 240 -11.79 -9.75 -10.32
C ALA A 240 -11.22 -11.16 -10.45
N LEU A 241 -11.38 -11.99 -9.41
CA LEU A 241 -10.90 -13.37 -9.42
C LEU A 241 -11.58 -14.24 -10.48
N VAL A 242 -12.91 -14.18 -10.56
CA VAL A 242 -13.72 -15.06 -11.42
C VAL A 242 -13.57 -14.71 -12.92
N PHE A 243 -13.42 -13.42 -13.24
CA PHE A 243 -13.32 -12.92 -14.60
C PHE A 243 -11.88 -12.74 -15.09
N SER A 244 -10.88 -13.03 -14.25
CA SER A 244 -9.48 -13.09 -14.69
C SER A 244 -9.24 -14.22 -15.70
N SER A 245 -8.22 -14.02 -16.55
CA SER A 245 -7.72 -15.02 -17.50
C SER A 245 -7.62 -16.42 -16.88
N THR A 246 -7.96 -17.47 -17.65
CA THR A 246 -7.91 -18.85 -17.11
C THR A 246 -6.51 -19.33 -16.74
N ARG A 247 -5.45 -18.70 -17.26
CA ARG A 247 -4.05 -18.97 -16.87
C ARG A 247 -3.46 -17.95 -15.90
N SER A 248 -4.28 -17.09 -15.29
CA SER A 248 -3.79 -16.20 -14.23
C SER A 248 -3.33 -17.02 -13.02
N LEU A 249 -2.08 -16.79 -12.60
CA LEU A 249 -1.50 -17.40 -11.40
C LEU A 249 -2.25 -16.96 -10.14
N VAL A 250 -2.61 -15.68 -10.03
CA VAL A 250 -3.44 -15.15 -8.94
C VAL A 250 -4.77 -15.91 -8.89
N ARG A 251 -5.41 -16.12 -10.05
CA ARG A 251 -6.65 -16.90 -10.13
C ARG A 251 -6.47 -18.34 -9.65
N GLU A 252 -5.41 -19.00 -10.09
CA GLU A 252 -5.12 -20.38 -9.68
C GLU A 252 -4.85 -20.50 -8.18
N ILE A 253 -4.00 -19.63 -7.63
CA ILE A 253 -3.59 -19.62 -6.22
C ILE A 253 -4.80 -19.39 -5.30
N PHE A 254 -5.67 -18.44 -5.66
CA PHE A 254 -6.82 -18.06 -4.85
C PHE A 254 -8.13 -18.71 -5.28
N LYS A 255 -8.08 -19.78 -6.10
CA LYS A 255 -9.29 -20.46 -6.62
C LYS A 255 -10.31 -20.83 -5.54
N LYS A 256 -9.84 -21.19 -4.34
CA LYS A 256 -10.70 -21.52 -3.18
C LYS A 256 -11.52 -20.33 -2.67
N GLU A 257 -11.11 -19.10 -2.97
CA GLU A 257 -11.80 -17.88 -2.58
C GLU A 257 -12.96 -17.51 -3.51
N GLU A 258 -13.05 -18.14 -4.70
CA GLU A 258 -14.16 -17.92 -5.62
C GLU A 258 -15.50 -18.21 -4.92
N PRO A 259 -16.51 -17.33 -5.05
CA PRO A 259 -17.80 -17.57 -4.42
C PRO A 259 -18.47 -18.84 -4.95
N ASN A 260 -18.91 -19.70 -4.03
CA ASN A 260 -19.53 -20.99 -4.34
C ASN A 260 -20.88 -20.86 -5.09
N TRP A 261 -21.56 -19.71 -4.96
CA TRP A 261 -22.82 -19.43 -5.63
C TRP A 261 -22.65 -19.09 -7.12
N ILE A 262 -21.42 -18.82 -7.59
CA ILE A 262 -21.11 -18.65 -9.02
C ILE A 262 -20.77 -20.02 -9.61
N THR A 263 -21.82 -20.79 -9.91
CA THR A 263 -21.70 -22.15 -10.45
C THR A 263 -21.34 -22.15 -11.94
N LEU A 264 -21.97 -21.27 -12.72
CA LEU A 264 -21.65 -21.08 -14.14
C LEU A 264 -20.52 -20.05 -14.25
N LYS A 265 -19.31 -20.51 -14.61
CA LYS A 265 -18.16 -19.63 -14.79
C LYS A 265 -18.27 -18.88 -16.13
N PRO A 266 -17.86 -17.60 -16.17
CA PRO A 266 -17.87 -16.83 -17.40
C PRO A 266 -16.89 -17.42 -18.41
N SER A 267 -17.22 -17.28 -19.70
CA SER A 267 -16.25 -17.55 -20.77
C SER A 267 -15.26 -16.38 -20.80
N VAL A 268 -14.01 -16.66 -20.43
CA VAL A 268 -12.92 -15.69 -20.39
C VAL A 268 -11.74 -16.23 -21.17
N GLU A 269 -10.90 -15.32 -21.68
CA GLU A 269 -9.73 -15.66 -22.48
C GLU A 269 -8.71 -16.51 -21.70
N SER A 270 -7.87 -17.24 -22.44
CA SER A 270 -6.85 -18.11 -21.84
C SER A 270 -5.68 -17.34 -21.24
N ASP A 271 -5.35 -16.20 -21.83
CA ASP A 271 -4.21 -15.37 -21.47
C ASP A 271 -4.70 -13.92 -21.31
N TRP A 272 -3.94 -13.08 -20.61
CA TRP A 272 -4.26 -11.66 -20.56
C TRP A 272 -4.19 -11.04 -21.96
N ASN A 273 -5.19 -10.23 -22.32
CA ASN A 273 -5.15 -9.47 -23.56
C ASN A 273 -4.10 -8.33 -23.52
N ALA A 274 -3.96 -7.60 -24.63
CA ALA A 274 -3.01 -6.49 -24.73
C ALA A 274 -3.41 -5.26 -23.90
N CYS A 275 -4.69 -5.14 -23.50
CA CYS A 275 -5.15 -4.06 -22.65
C CYS A 275 -4.66 -4.26 -21.22
N LEU A 276 -3.83 -3.34 -20.73
CA LEU A 276 -3.35 -3.37 -19.34
C LEU A 276 -4.38 -2.85 -18.36
N GLN A 277 -5.11 -1.80 -18.76
CA GLN A 277 -6.04 -1.10 -17.90
C GLN A 277 -7.08 -0.35 -18.73
N THR A 278 -8.30 -0.27 -18.21
CA THR A 278 -9.36 0.58 -18.76
C THR A 278 -9.60 1.75 -17.81
N LEU A 279 -9.48 2.99 -18.31
CA LEU A 279 -9.74 4.20 -17.54
C LEU A 279 -11.25 4.50 -17.59
N GLN A 280 -11.94 4.21 -16.49
CA GLN A 280 -13.39 4.41 -16.38
C GLN A 280 -13.70 5.63 -15.52
N GLY A 281 -14.62 6.48 -15.96
CA GLY A 281 -15.09 7.60 -15.14
C GLY A 281 -15.79 8.73 -15.89
N HIS A 282 -15.71 8.77 -17.22
CA HIS A 282 -16.55 9.66 -18.02
C HIS A 282 -17.99 9.13 -18.09
N ASN A 283 -18.95 10.05 -18.13
CA ASN A 283 -20.39 9.75 -18.16
C ASN A 283 -20.97 9.73 -19.59
N ASP A 284 -20.17 10.08 -20.58
CA ASP A 284 -20.52 10.07 -22.00
C ASP A 284 -19.28 9.74 -22.85
N TRP A 285 -19.44 9.68 -24.16
CA TRP A 285 -18.41 9.28 -25.12
C TRP A 285 -17.14 10.10 -24.94
N VAL A 286 -16.02 9.38 -24.86
CA VAL A 286 -14.68 9.97 -24.90
C VAL A 286 -14.38 10.28 -26.36
N SER A 287 -14.20 11.56 -26.67
CA SER A 287 -13.99 12.06 -28.03
C SER A 287 -12.51 12.16 -28.41
N SER A 288 -11.65 12.35 -27.43
CA SER A 288 -10.23 12.63 -27.63
C SER A 288 -9.41 12.24 -26.40
N VAL A 289 -8.19 11.76 -26.66
CA VAL A 289 -7.18 11.43 -25.65
C VAL A 289 -5.82 11.96 -26.07
N ALA A 290 -5.03 12.45 -25.12
CA ALA A 290 -3.67 12.92 -25.36
C ALA A 290 -2.77 12.55 -24.17
N PHE A 291 -1.52 12.17 -24.44
CA PHE A 291 -0.52 11.97 -23.40
C PHE A 291 0.25 13.27 -23.13
N SER A 292 0.64 13.49 -21.88
CA SER A 292 1.66 14.48 -21.57
C SER A 292 2.99 14.10 -22.24
N ALA A 293 3.84 15.09 -22.50
CA ALA A 293 5.11 14.86 -23.18
C ALA A 293 6.05 13.89 -22.42
N ASP A 294 5.92 13.80 -21.10
CA ASP A 294 6.66 12.88 -20.23
C ASP A 294 5.99 11.49 -20.09
N SER A 295 4.84 11.27 -20.74
CA SER A 295 4.02 10.06 -20.63
C SER A 295 3.55 9.70 -19.22
N GLN A 296 3.68 10.60 -18.25
CA GLN A 296 3.24 10.36 -16.87
C GLN A 296 1.74 10.60 -16.68
N ARG A 297 1.15 11.42 -17.55
CA ARG A 297 -0.27 11.77 -17.50
C ARG A 297 -0.96 11.53 -18.83
N LEU A 298 -2.25 11.27 -18.75
CA LEU A 298 -3.15 11.21 -19.89
C LEU A 298 -4.29 12.19 -19.67
N ALA A 299 -4.64 12.97 -20.69
CA ALA A 299 -5.84 13.80 -20.72
C ALA A 299 -6.90 13.11 -21.59
N SER A 300 -8.16 13.09 -21.14
CA SER A 300 -9.30 12.66 -21.95
C SER A 300 -10.40 13.71 -21.95
N GLY A 301 -10.90 14.06 -23.13
CA GLY A 301 -12.07 14.91 -23.30
C GLY A 301 -13.31 14.07 -23.60
N SER A 302 -14.46 14.45 -23.04
CA SER A 302 -15.72 13.72 -23.22
C SER A 302 -16.89 14.64 -23.55
N TYR A 303 -17.92 14.03 -24.12
CA TYR A 303 -19.22 14.65 -24.35
C TYR A 303 -19.97 14.96 -23.05
N ASP A 304 -19.49 14.47 -21.91
CA ASP A 304 -20.00 14.85 -20.58
C ASP A 304 -19.60 16.29 -20.16
N GLY A 305 -18.93 17.03 -21.04
CA GLY A 305 -18.48 18.41 -20.79
C GLY A 305 -17.28 18.52 -19.85
N THR A 306 -16.61 17.40 -19.57
CA THR A 306 -15.43 17.37 -18.69
C THR A 306 -14.17 16.94 -19.42
N VAL A 307 -13.04 17.42 -18.92
CA VAL A 307 -11.71 16.86 -19.22
C VAL A 307 -11.20 16.16 -17.97
N LYS A 308 -10.75 14.91 -18.10
CA LYS A 308 -10.12 14.18 -16.99
C LYS A 308 -8.64 14.04 -17.24
N ILE A 309 -7.85 14.24 -16.18
CA ILE A 309 -6.41 14.02 -16.16
C ILE A 309 -6.16 12.76 -15.33
N TRP A 310 -5.46 11.82 -15.92
CA TRP A 310 -5.18 10.51 -15.35
C TRP A 310 -3.69 10.36 -15.11
N ASP A 311 -3.34 9.66 -14.04
CA ASP A 311 -2.00 9.12 -13.86
C ASP A 311 -1.84 7.89 -14.77
N ALA A 312 -0.86 7.90 -15.66
CA ALA A 312 -0.72 6.87 -16.69
C ALA A 312 -0.28 5.50 -16.14
N ALA A 313 0.41 5.48 -14.98
CA ALA A 313 0.93 4.26 -14.38
C ALA A 313 -0.14 3.51 -13.57
N THR A 314 -0.96 4.26 -12.83
CA THR A 314 -1.98 3.72 -11.92
C THR A 314 -3.39 3.79 -12.49
N GLY A 315 -3.61 4.60 -13.53
CA GLY A 315 -4.92 4.96 -14.08
C GLY A 315 -5.83 5.68 -13.09
N ALA A 316 -5.28 6.28 -12.03
CA ALA A 316 -6.04 7.12 -11.11
C ALA A 316 -6.48 8.42 -11.81
N CYS A 317 -7.73 8.85 -11.59
CA CYS A 317 -8.17 10.18 -12.02
C CYS A 317 -7.60 11.23 -11.06
N VAL A 318 -6.57 11.94 -11.49
CA VAL A 318 -5.89 12.99 -10.69
C VAL A 318 -6.72 14.26 -10.65
N GLN A 319 -7.39 14.62 -11.75
CA GLN A 319 -8.17 15.85 -11.84
C GLN A 319 -9.35 15.70 -12.78
N THR A 320 -10.49 16.27 -12.43
CA THR A 320 -11.61 16.48 -13.34
C THR A 320 -11.78 17.99 -13.55
N LEU A 321 -11.51 18.45 -14.76
CA LEU A 321 -11.75 19.81 -15.20
C LEU A 321 -13.19 19.93 -15.70
N GLN A 322 -13.96 20.80 -15.05
CA GLN A 322 -15.33 21.13 -15.40
C GLN A 322 -15.39 22.57 -15.90
N GLY A 323 -16.42 22.91 -16.68
CA GLY A 323 -16.66 24.29 -17.12
C GLY A 323 -16.98 24.43 -18.61
N HIS A 324 -16.80 23.37 -19.41
CA HIS A 324 -17.37 23.33 -20.74
C HIS A 324 -18.89 23.14 -20.62
N LYS A 325 -19.65 24.01 -21.30
CA LYS A 325 -21.12 23.97 -21.30
C LYS A 325 -21.69 22.95 -22.29
N ASP A 326 -20.81 22.34 -23.08
CA ASP A 326 -21.11 21.42 -24.16
C ASP A 326 -19.98 20.39 -24.26
N LEU A 327 -20.06 19.49 -25.24
CA LEU A 327 -19.09 18.43 -25.51
C LEU A 327 -17.66 18.95 -25.73
N VAL A 328 -16.70 18.31 -25.07
CA VAL A 328 -15.28 18.49 -25.37
C VAL A 328 -14.95 17.59 -26.55
N ILE A 329 -14.48 18.17 -27.66
CA ILE A 329 -14.17 17.42 -28.91
C ILE A 329 -12.70 17.03 -29.04
N SER A 330 -11.80 17.76 -28.38
CA SER A 330 -10.36 17.60 -28.54
C SER A 330 -9.62 18.07 -27.30
N VAL A 331 -8.59 17.32 -26.95
CA VAL A 331 -7.57 17.66 -25.95
C VAL A 331 -6.19 17.39 -26.57
N ALA A 332 -5.16 18.10 -26.12
CA ALA A 332 -3.78 17.98 -26.60
C ALA A 332 -2.78 18.14 -25.45
#